data_AF-A0A226E9X4-F1
#
_entry.id   AF-A0A226E9X4-F1
#
_cell.length_a   1.000
_cell.length_b   1.000
_cell.length_c   1.000
_cell.angle_alpha   90.00
_cell.angle_beta   90.00
_cell.angle_gamma   90.00
#
_symmetry.space_group_name_H-M   'P 1'
#
loop_
_entity.id
_entity.type
_entity.pdbx_description
1 polymer ?
#
loop_
_entity_poly.entity_id
_entity_poly.type
_entity_poly.pdbx_seq_one_letter_code
_entity_poly.pdbx_strand_id
1 'polypeptide(L)'
;MKNLIAFIGFTIAILSCVVESRVVLDVPYGEHEDQILDLHIPDDDSIRINKIIIMLHGGAWWMGRKEDLNPHVAVIREKLPDYAIANMNYQLGSAESPGFPKQLDDIKAVIAFLKSSFTTDLSIAVFGNSAGALLALLYSYRWDQTSRPDTCQENPALWNETSPITFVDERSPPTVGFNGSLDVLVPFGQMASLEEKLDSVGVPNAFARYPIGQTDWPDAHVQDMFTIMADFLTSHLWD
;
A
#
# COMPACT_ATOMS: atom_id res chain seq x y z
N MET A 1 -0.44 -65.39 3.47
CA MET A 1 1.02 -65.56 3.61
C MET A 1 1.70 -64.28 3.19
N LYS A 2 2.44 -63.69 4.15
CA LYS A 2 3.58 -62.78 4.01
C LYS A 2 3.36 -61.44 3.30
N ASN A 3 3.01 -60.47 4.14
CA ASN A 3 3.53 -59.10 4.18
C ASN A 3 4.86 -58.96 3.42
N LEU A 4 4.91 -58.09 2.42
CA LEU A 4 6.16 -57.64 1.83
C LEU A 4 6.15 -56.11 1.77
N ILE A 5 6.94 -55.51 2.64
CA ILE A 5 7.34 -54.09 2.59
C ILE A 5 8.78 -54.11 2.10
N ALA A 6 9.05 -53.43 0.99
CA ALA A 6 10.41 -53.18 0.51
C ALA A 6 10.83 -51.77 0.94
N PHE A 7 11.87 -51.68 1.76
CA PHE A 7 12.61 -50.45 2.04
C PHE A 7 13.89 -50.47 1.21
N ILE A 8 14.19 -49.36 0.54
CA ILE A 8 15.54 -49.00 0.09
C ILE A 8 15.80 -47.63 0.68
N GLY A 9 16.71 -47.56 1.65
CA GLY A 9 17.18 -46.29 2.20
C GLY A 9 18.37 -45.76 1.39
N PHE A 10 18.48 -44.44 1.26
CA PHE A 10 19.61 -43.66 1.78
C PHE A 10 19.35 -42.16 1.61
N THR A 11 19.87 -41.38 2.55
CA THR A 11 19.80 -39.91 2.68
C THR A 11 18.41 -39.32 2.86
N ILE A 12 18.10 -38.93 4.10
CA ILE A 12 17.33 -37.70 4.33
C ILE A 12 18.24 -36.58 3.82
N ALA A 13 18.15 -36.28 2.53
CA ALA A 13 18.17 -34.88 2.18
C ALA A 13 17.00 -34.32 2.97
N ILE A 14 17.29 -33.48 3.97
CA ILE A 14 16.27 -32.53 4.39
C ILE A 14 16.02 -31.79 3.09
N LEU A 15 14.94 -32.17 2.40
CA LEU A 15 14.28 -31.30 1.48
C LEU A 15 13.91 -30.15 2.41
N SER A 16 14.83 -29.19 2.57
CA SER A 16 14.40 -27.83 2.79
C SER A 16 13.42 -27.68 1.67
N CYS A 17 12.12 -27.63 2.03
CA CYS A 17 11.15 -27.03 1.18
C CYS A 17 11.82 -25.73 0.76
N VAL A 18 12.34 -25.72 -0.46
CA VAL A 18 12.67 -24.46 -1.09
C VAL A 18 11.29 -23.86 -1.15
N VAL A 19 11.01 -22.95 -0.21
CA VAL A 19 9.78 -22.18 -0.19
C VAL A 19 9.80 -21.49 -1.53
N GLU A 20 9.12 -22.10 -2.48
CA GLU A 20 8.80 -21.51 -3.75
C GLU A 20 8.24 -20.15 -3.39
N SER A 21 8.92 -19.10 -3.83
CA SER A 21 8.72 -17.76 -3.31
C SER A 21 7.23 -17.47 -3.26
N ARG A 22 6.67 -17.18 -2.06
CA ARG A 22 5.24 -16.86 -1.83
C ARG A 22 4.87 -15.47 -2.36
N VAL A 23 5.40 -15.19 -3.54
CA VAL A 23 5.17 -14.00 -4.34
C VAL A 23 4.76 -14.48 -5.72
N VAL A 24 3.64 -13.96 -6.20
CA VAL A 24 3.27 -14.06 -7.60
C VAL A 24 3.64 -12.73 -8.24
N LEU A 25 4.63 -12.76 -9.14
CA LEU A 25 5.16 -11.56 -9.78
C LEU A 25 4.30 -11.16 -10.98
N ASP A 26 4.26 -9.86 -11.23
CA ASP A 26 3.69 -9.25 -12.45
C ASP A 26 2.26 -9.73 -12.75
N VAL A 27 1.44 -9.86 -11.71
CA VAL A 27 0.02 -10.23 -11.82
C VAL A 27 -0.74 -9.07 -12.46
N PRO A 28 -1.36 -9.27 -13.64
CA PRO A 28 -2.14 -8.21 -14.28
C PRO A 28 -3.45 -8.00 -13.53
N TYR A 29 -3.73 -6.74 -13.21
CA TYR A 29 -5.02 -6.31 -12.65
C TYR A 29 -5.84 -5.46 -13.64
N GLY A 30 -5.30 -5.21 -14.83
CA GLY A 30 -5.94 -4.49 -15.93
C GLY A 30 -5.29 -4.79 -17.28
N GLU A 31 -5.69 -4.04 -18.31
CA GLU A 31 -5.28 -4.26 -19.71
C GLU A 31 -3.97 -3.55 -20.09
N HIS A 32 -3.58 -2.51 -19.35
CA HIS A 32 -2.36 -1.75 -19.61
C HIS A 32 -1.14 -2.49 -19.05
N GLU A 33 0.03 -2.36 -19.69
CA GLU A 33 1.26 -3.07 -19.28
C GLU A 33 1.75 -2.68 -17.87
N ASP A 34 1.53 -1.42 -17.48
CA ASP A 34 1.80 -0.94 -16.11
C ASP A 34 0.75 -1.38 -15.08
N GLN A 35 -0.38 -1.98 -15.49
CA GLN A 35 -1.41 -2.47 -14.58
C GLN A 35 -1.06 -3.86 -14.03
N ILE A 36 0.10 -3.95 -13.39
CA ILE A 36 0.67 -5.16 -12.80
C ILE A 36 1.01 -4.98 -11.32
N LEU A 37 0.95 -6.06 -10.55
CA LEU A 37 1.37 -6.10 -9.16
C LEU A 37 2.16 -7.35 -8.82
N ASP A 38 3.02 -7.25 -7.81
CA ASP A 38 3.59 -8.40 -7.12
C ASP A 38 2.74 -8.70 -5.88
N LEU A 39 2.17 -9.90 -5.83
CA LEU A 39 1.32 -10.34 -4.73
C LEU A 39 2.12 -11.21 -3.78
N HIS A 40 2.47 -10.67 -2.61
CA HIS A 40 3.08 -11.41 -1.53
C HIS A 40 1.98 -11.93 -0.59
N ILE A 41 1.93 -13.26 -0.40
CA ILE A 41 0.98 -13.90 0.52
C ILE A 41 1.69 -14.36 1.80
N PRO A 42 0.98 -14.47 2.93
CA PRO A 42 1.53 -15.04 4.16
C PRO A 42 2.20 -16.40 3.94
N ASP A 43 3.29 -16.66 4.66
CA ASP A 43 4.05 -17.91 4.54
C ASP A 43 3.34 -19.11 5.19
N ASP A 44 2.41 -18.86 6.11
CA ASP A 44 1.61 -19.87 6.80
C ASP A 44 0.27 -20.09 6.08
N ASP A 45 0.07 -21.29 5.53
CA ASP A 45 -1.16 -21.71 4.83
C ASP A 45 -2.42 -21.70 5.71
N SER A 46 -2.26 -21.69 7.04
CA SER A 46 -3.39 -21.59 7.95
C SER A 46 -3.95 -20.17 8.07
N ILE A 47 -3.19 -19.17 7.60
CA ILE A 47 -3.61 -17.77 7.63
C ILE A 47 -4.64 -17.54 6.52
N ARG A 48 -5.86 -17.23 6.96
CA ARG A 48 -6.91 -16.74 6.07
C ARG A 48 -6.54 -15.35 5.57
N ILE A 49 -6.39 -15.18 4.27
CA ILE A 49 -6.10 -13.88 3.67
C ILE A 49 -7.37 -13.02 3.70
N ASN A 50 -7.46 -12.12 4.66
CA ASN A 50 -8.51 -11.10 4.78
C ASN A 50 -7.94 -9.68 4.92
N LYS A 51 -6.63 -9.52 5.10
CA LYS A 51 -5.96 -8.22 5.26
C LYS A 51 -4.91 -8.04 4.16
N ILE A 52 -5.06 -6.96 3.38
CA ILE A 52 -4.14 -6.66 2.28
C ILE A 52 -3.63 -5.23 2.38
N ILE A 53 -2.32 -5.04 2.23
CA ILE A 53 -1.68 -3.73 2.07
C ILE A 53 -1.36 -3.52 0.60
N ILE A 54 -2.01 -2.55 -0.03
CA ILE A 54 -1.66 -2.07 -1.37
C ILE A 54 -0.52 -1.07 -1.22
N MET A 55 0.58 -1.26 -1.96
CA MET A 55 1.74 -0.38 -1.92
C MET A 55 1.88 0.44 -3.21
N LEU A 56 1.98 1.76 -3.07
CA LEU A 56 2.09 2.72 -4.16
C LEU A 56 3.46 3.40 -4.16
N HIS A 57 4.25 3.19 -5.22
CA HIS A 57 5.57 3.80 -5.33
C HIS A 57 5.50 5.32 -5.54
N GLY A 58 6.61 6.00 -5.25
CA GLY A 58 6.78 7.43 -5.50
C GLY A 58 7.16 7.73 -6.95
N GLY A 59 7.64 8.95 -7.21
CA GLY A 59 8.09 9.35 -8.55
C GLY A 59 7.21 10.39 -9.25
N ALA A 60 6.57 11.27 -8.48
CA ALA A 60 5.83 12.44 -8.97
C ALA A 60 4.81 12.14 -10.09
N TRP A 61 4.28 10.91 -10.13
CA TRP A 61 3.29 10.40 -11.09
C TRP A 61 3.77 10.19 -12.54
N TRP A 62 5.06 10.34 -12.83
CA TRP A 62 5.63 10.26 -14.19
C TRP A 62 6.92 9.43 -14.27
N MET A 63 7.35 8.88 -13.13
CA MET A 63 8.46 7.95 -12.98
C MET A 63 8.21 7.01 -11.78
N GLY A 64 9.13 6.07 -11.56
CA GLY A 64 9.08 5.09 -10.48
C GLY A 64 8.52 3.75 -10.92
N ARG A 65 8.63 2.75 -10.04
CA ARG A 65 8.14 1.37 -10.25
C ARG A 65 7.98 0.64 -8.92
N LYS A 66 7.19 -0.44 -8.92
CA LYS A 66 6.92 -1.28 -7.73
C LYS A 66 8.18 -1.80 -7.05
N GLU A 67 9.25 -2.09 -7.81
CA GLU A 67 10.50 -2.63 -7.24
C GLU A 67 11.19 -1.64 -6.30
N ASP A 68 10.94 -0.34 -6.44
CA ASP A 68 11.50 0.69 -5.57
C ASP A 68 11.02 0.51 -4.11
N LEU A 69 9.92 -0.23 -3.90
CA LEU A 69 9.36 -0.55 -2.58
C LEU A 69 9.74 -1.94 -2.07
N ASN A 70 10.50 -2.75 -2.81
CA ASN A 70 10.91 -4.10 -2.37
C ASN A 70 11.61 -4.13 -1.00
N PRO A 71 12.49 -3.17 -0.63
CA PRO A 71 13.05 -3.11 0.71
C PRO A 71 11.99 -2.95 1.81
N HIS A 72 10.90 -2.23 1.53
CA HIS A 72 9.80 -2.02 2.46
C HIS A 72 8.90 -3.26 2.59
N VAL A 73 8.64 -3.97 1.48
CA VAL A 73 7.92 -5.25 1.50
C VAL A 73 8.54 -6.22 2.50
N ALA A 74 9.88 -6.34 2.51
CA ALA A 74 10.59 -7.22 3.42
C ALA A 74 10.32 -6.89 4.90
N VAL A 75 10.39 -5.60 5.26
CA VAL A 75 10.14 -5.13 6.64
C VAL A 75 8.68 -5.32 7.05
N ILE A 76 7.74 -5.08 6.13
CA ILE A 76 6.31 -5.26 6.39
C ILE A 76 5.99 -6.73 6.65
N ARG A 77 6.53 -7.66 5.83
CA ARG A 77 6.31 -9.10 6.02
C ARG A 77 6.83 -9.61 7.37
N GLU A 78 7.92 -9.03 7.87
CA GLU A 78 8.46 -9.36 9.19
C GLU A 78 7.52 -8.90 10.32
N LYS A 79 6.97 -7.69 10.22
CA LYS A 79 6.15 -7.08 11.28
C LYS A 79 4.67 -7.47 11.22
N LEU A 80 4.16 -7.77 10.04
CA LEU A 80 2.75 -8.09 9.75
C LEU A 80 2.67 -9.42 8.97
N PRO A 81 3.10 -10.55 9.58
CA PRO A 81 3.21 -11.83 8.88
C PRO A 81 1.86 -12.41 8.43
N ASP A 82 0.75 -11.89 8.93
CA ASP A 82 -0.63 -12.28 8.59
C ASP A 82 -1.29 -11.38 7.53
N TYR A 83 -0.56 -10.41 6.97
CA TYR A 83 -1.05 -9.52 5.92
C TYR A 83 -0.50 -9.95 4.57
N ALA A 84 -1.36 -9.97 3.54
CA ALA A 84 -0.89 -10.00 2.17
C ALA A 84 -0.46 -8.59 1.72
N ILE A 85 0.44 -8.52 0.75
CA ILE A 85 0.95 -7.25 0.20
C ILE A 85 0.77 -7.28 -1.31
N ALA A 86 0.08 -6.28 -1.84
CA ALA A 86 -0.06 -6.04 -3.27
C ALA A 86 0.84 -4.85 -3.65
N ASN A 87 2.07 -5.13 -4.08
CA ASN A 87 3.03 -4.11 -4.50
C ASN A 87 2.84 -3.80 -5.99
N MET A 88 2.19 -2.68 -6.32
CA MET A 88 1.68 -2.43 -7.67
C MET A 88 2.45 -1.34 -8.41
N ASN A 89 2.52 -1.50 -9.74
CA ASN A 89 2.67 -0.37 -10.64
C ASN A 89 1.31 0.30 -10.88
N TYR A 90 1.36 1.54 -11.35
CA TYR A 90 0.21 2.28 -11.88
C TYR A 90 0.67 3.06 -13.11
N GLN A 91 -0.25 3.41 -13.99
CA GLN A 91 0.03 4.14 -15.22
C GLN A 91 0.70 5.48 -14.91
N LEU A 92 1.83 5.72 -15.56
CA LEU A 92 2.56 6.99 -15.43
C LEU A 92 1.98 8.06 -16.37
N GLY A 93 2.14 9.31 -15.95
CA GLY A 93 1.87 10.48 -16.77
C GLY A 93 3.01 10.74 -17.76
N SER A 94 2.64 11.26 -18.93
CA SER A 94 3.54 11.85 -19.91
C SER A 94 3.05 13.24 -20.32
N ALA A 95 3.81 13.93 -21.17
CA ALA A 95 3.39 15.22 -21.72
C ALA A 95 2.12 15.08 -22.60
N GLU A 96 1.93 13.92 -23.23
CA GLU A 96 0.83 13.60 -24.13
C GLU A 96 -0.34 12.88 -23.44
N SER A 97 -0.08 12.26 -22.29
CA SER A 97 -1.06 11.52 -21.50
C SER A 97 -0.87 11.82 -20.02
N PRO A 98 -1.49 12.89 -19.50
CA PRO A 98 -1.36 13.28 -18.09
C PRO A 98 -1.67 12.12 -17.15
N GLY A 99 -1.00 12.11 -15.99
CA GLY A 99 -1.15 11.07 -15.00
C GLY A 99 -2.57 10.97 -14.48
N PHE A 100 -3.07 12.07 -13.91
CA PHE A 100 -4.42 12.13 -13.35
C PHE A 100 -5.49 12.08 -14.46
N PRO A 101 -6.59 11.32 -14.29
CA PRO A 101 -6.96 10.48 -13.14
C PRO A 101 -6.49 9.02 -13.20
N LYS A 102 -5.69 8.62 -14.20
CA LYS A 102 -5.34 7.21 -14.49
C LYS A 102 -4.85 6.46 -13.26
N GLN A 103 -4.00 7.07 -12.43
CA GLN A 103 -3.49 6.41 -11.23
C GLN A 103 -4.58 6.05 -10.21
N LEU A 104 -5.64 6.86 -10.12
CA LEU A 104 -6.75 6.60 -9.21
C LEU A 104 -7.69 5.53 -9.76
N ASP A 105 -7.88 5.53 -11.08
CA ASP A 105 -8.58 4.46 -11.78
C ASP A 105 -7.83 3.13 -11.63
N ASP A 106 -6.51 3.14 -11.63
CA ASP A 106 -5.67 1.96 -11.39
C ASP A 106 -5.80 1.46 -9.94
N ILE A 107 -5.83 2.35 -8.94
CA ILE A 107 -6.08 1.96 -7.54
C ILE A 107 -7.48 1.33 -7.40
N LYS A 108 -8.48 1.89 -8.08
CA LYS A 108 -9.83 1.31 -8.12
C LYS A 108 -9.84 -0.07 -8.77
N ALA A 109 -9.12 -0.21 -9.90
CA ALA A 109 -9.02 -1.45 -10.65
C ALA A 109 -8.35 -2.55 -9.80
N VAL A 110 -7.23 -2.26 -9.14
CA VAL A 110 -6.55 -3.24 -8.29
C VAL A 110 -7.41 -3.66 -7.09
N ILE A 111 -8.17 -2.73 -6.48
CA ILE A 111 -9.08 -3.07 -5.37
C ILE A 111 -10.19 -3.99 -5.85
N ALA A 112 -10.77 -3.70 -7.02
CA ALA A 112 -11.79 -4.57 -7.62
C ALA A 112 -11.21 -5.95 -7.96
N PHE A 113 -10.01 -5.99 -8.55
CA PHE A 113 -9.27 -7.21 -8.86
C PHE A 113 -9.04 -8.05 -7.60
N LEU A 114 -8.49 -7.46 -6.53
CA LEU A 114 -8.26 -8.16 -5.26
C LEU A 114 -9.57 -8.69 -4.68
N LYS A 115 -10.60 -7.85 -4.55
CA LYS A 115 -11.93 -8.28 -4.04
C LYS A 115 -12.56 -9.40 -4.86
N SER A 116 -12.28 -9.49 -6.16
CA SER A 116 -12.77 -10.57 -7.01
C SER A 116 -11.90 -11.84 -6.96
N SER A 117 -10.62 -11.69 -6.62
CA SER A 117 -9.64 -12.78 -6.59
C SER A 117 -9.68 -13.57 -5.29
N PHE A 118 -10.16 -12.95 -4.21
CA PHE A 118 -10.31 -13.59 -2.90
C PHE A 118 -11.80 -13.86 -2.60
N THR A 119 -12.07 -15.03 -2.01
CA THR A 119 -13.43 -15.41 -1.59
C THR A 119 -13.84 -14.83 -0.23
N THR A 120 -12.88 -14.24 0.47
CA THR A 120 -13.03 -13.60 1.78
C THR A 120 -13.34 -12.13 1.62
N ASP A 121 -14.08 -11.57 2.58
CA ASP A 121 -14.16 -10.12 2.71
C ASP A 121 -12.78 -9.57 3.06
N LEU A 122 -12.35 -8.55 2.32
CA LEU A 122 -11.02 -7.97 2.46
C LEU A 122 -11.09 -6.62 3.18
N SER A 123 -10.30 -6.51 4.24
CA SER A 123 -9.87 -5.25 4.83
C SER A 123 -8.60 -4.78 4.13
N ILE A 124 -8.66 -3.61 3.51
CA ILE A 124 -7.58 -3.10 2.66
C ILE A 124 -6.99 -1.83 3.27
N ALA A 125 -5.67 -1.82 3.43
CA ALA A 125 -4.89 -0.62 3.69
C ALA A 125 -4.17 -0.17 2.41
N VAL A 126 -4.06 1.14 2.21
CA VAL A 126 -3.28 1.71 1.09
C VAL A 126 -2.11 2.49 1.67
N PHE A 127 -0.91 2.05 1.33
CA PHE A 127 0.35 2.66 1.74
C PHE A 127 1.06 3.24 0.52
N GLY A 128 1.76 4.35 0.68
CA GLY A 128 2.58 4.88 -0.40
C GLY A 128 3.71 5.78 0.07
N ASN A 129 4.70 5.98 -0.80
CA ASN A 129 5.82 6.89 -0.60
C ASN A 129 5.67 8.12 -1.51
N SER A 130 5.87 9.33 -0.98
CA SER A 130 5.93 10.57 -1.77
C SER A 130 4.66 10.76 -2.62
N ALA A 131 4.79 10.73 -3.95
CA ALA A 131 3.65 10.81 -4.87
C ALA A 131 2.62 9.68 -4.66
N GLY A 132 3.07 8.48 -4.28
CA GLY A 132 2.21 7.37 -3.89
C GLY A 132 1.48 7.61 -2.57
N ALA A 133 2.08 8.33 -1.61
CA ALA A 133 1.40 8.73 -0.37
C ALA A 133 0.26 9.71 -0.66
N LEU A 134 0.50 10.65 -1.58
CA LEU A 134 -0.54 11.58 -2.05
C LEU A 134 -1.69 10.84 -2.74
N LEU A 135 -1.38 9.84 -3.60
CA LEU A 135 -2.39 9.00 -4.25
C LEU A 135 -3.19 8.17 -3.22
N ALA A 136 -2.51 7.58 -2.22
CA ALA A 136 -3.15 6.81 -1.15
C ALA A 136 -4.16 7.66 -0.38
N LEU A 137 -3.77 8.87 0.03
CA LEU A 137 -4.66 9.82 0.71
C LEU A 137 -5.81 10.26 -0.19
N LEU A 138 -5.52 10.59 -1.45
CA LEU A 138 -6.52 11.10 -2.39
C LEU A 138 -7.60 10.05 -2.66
N TYR A 139 -7.19 8.80 -2.91
CA TYR A 139 -8.13 7.69 -3.11
C TYR A 139 -8.97 7.43 -1.84
N SER A 140 -8.30 7.33 -0.69
CA SER A 140 -8.93 6.99 0.60
C SER A 140 -9.97 8.02 1.05
N TYR A 141 -9.74 9.32 0.82
CA TYR A 141 -10.68 10.35 1.28
C TYR A 141 -11.79 10.66 0.28
N ARG A 142 -11.53 10.49 -1.02
CA ARG A 142 -12.50 10.85 -2.07
C ARG A 142 -13.35 9.68 -2.55
N TRP A 143 -12.79 8.49 -2.75
CA TRP A 143 -13.44 7.38 -3.46
C TRP A 143 -13.79 6.15 -2.62
N ASP A 144 -13.24 6.01 -1.41
CA ASP A 144 -13.69 4.97 -0.46
C ASP A 144 -15.04 5.30 0.22
N GLN A 145 -15.65 6.43 -0.13
CA GLN A 145 -16.99 6.79 0.32
C GLN A 145 -18.03 6.40 -0.73
N THR A 146 -18.93 5.49 -0.36
CA THR A 146 -20.15 5.24 -1.14
C THR A 146 -20.92 6.56 -1.27
N SER A 147 -21.14 7.01 -2.52
CA SER A 147 -21.89 8.20 -2.95
C SER A 147 -21.20 9.57 -2.85
N ARG A 148 -20.37 9.91 -3.85
CA ARG A 148 -20.21 11.30 -4.32
C ARG A 148 -20.23 11.35 -5.85
N PRO A 149 -20.92 12.33 -6.47
CA PRO A 149 -21.01 12.43 -7.92
C PRO A 149 -19.66 12.79 -8.54
N ASP A 150 -19.28 12.03 -9.56
CA ASP A 150 -18.10 12.28 -10.39
C ASP A 150 -18.31 13.55 -11.21
N THR A 151 -17.52 14.60 -10.93
CA THR A 151 -17.36 15.72 -11.86
C THR A 151 -15.89 16.11 -11.90
N CYS A 152 -15.27 15.98 -13.07
CA CYS A 152 -13.98 16.60 -13.39
C CYS A 152 -14.22 17.55 -14.58
N GLN A 153 -13.89 18.83 -14.41
CA GLN A 153 -13.70 19.78 -15.50
C GLN A 153 -12.43 20.59 -15.21
N GLU A 154 -11.52 20.64 -16.20
CA GLU A 154 -10.21 21.28 -16.13
C GLU A 154 -10.30 22.78 -15.79
N ASN A 155 -9.73 23.19 -14.65
CA ASN A 155 -9.57 24.59 -14.19
C ASN A 155 -8.74 24.57 -12.86
N PRO A 156 -8.44 25.70 -12.18
CA PRO A 156 -7.90 25.74 -10.80
C PRO A 156 -8.64 24.86 -9.77
N ALA A 157 -9.80 24.31 -10.14
CA ALA A 157 -10.47 23.18 -9.50
C ALA A 157 -9.57 21.94 -9.32
N LEU A 158 -8.57 21.71 -10.17
CA LEU A 158 -7.62 20.60 -10.03
C LEU A 158 -6.91 20.61 -8.68
N TRP A 159 -6.54 21.78 -8.15
CA TRP A 159 -5.92 21.87 -6.82
C TRP A 159 -6.84 21.38 -5.71
N ASN A 160 -8.14 21.69 -5.79
CA ASN A 160 -9.13 21.16 -4.83
C ASN A 160 -9.40 19.68 -5.06
N GLU A 161 -9.34 19.22 -6.31
CA GLU A 161 -9.61 17.84 -6.71
C GLU A 161 -8.45 16.87 -6.42
N THR A 162 -7.22 17.38 -6.29
CA THR A 162 -6.02 16.58 -6.00
C THR A 162 -5.41 16.85 -4.63
N SER A 163 -6.04 17.68 -3.79
CA SER A 163 -5.61 17.90 -2.40
C SER A 163 -6.45 17.05 -1.44
N PRO A 164 -5.93 15.96 -0.86
CA PRO A 164 -6.74 15.03 -0.06
C PRO A 164 -7.47 15.69 1.13
N ILE A 165 -6.85 16.70 1.75
CA ILE A 165 -7.39 17.41 2.92
C ILE A 165 -8.77 18.04 2.67
N THR A 166 -9.11 18.36 1.41
CA THR A 166 -10.42 18.93 1.04
C THR A 166 -11.57 17.92 1.19
N PHE A 167 -11.25 16.63 1.27
CA PHE A 167 -12.21 15.53 1.35
C PHE A 167 -12.30 14.90 2.74
N VAL A 168 -11.52 15.37 3.72
CA VAL A 168 -11.52 14.81 5.09
C VAL A 168 -12.80 15.16 5.83
N ASP A 169 -13.52 14.14 6.27
CA ASP A 169 -14.70 14.21 7.13
C ASP A 169 -14.69 13.11 8.20
N GLU A 170 -15.68 13.07 9.08
CA GLU A 170 -15.78 12.10 10.19
C GLU A 170 -15.85 10.62 9.76
N ARG A 171 -16.02 10.35 8.46
CA ARG A 171 -16.06 9.01 7.86
C ARG A 171 -14.76 8.65 7.14
N SER A 172 -13.77 9.55 7.13
CA SER A 172 -12.46 9.25 6.58
C SER A 172 -11.81 8.07 7.34
N PRO A 173 -11.06 7.20 6.65
CA PRO A 173 -10.42 6.07 7.28
C PRO A 173 -9.32 6.51 8.26
N PRO A 174 -9.02 5.68 9.29
CA PRO A 174 -7.87 5.88 10.16
C PRO A 174 -6.60 6.11 9.35
N THR A 175 -5.84 7.15 9.70
CA THR A 175 -4.69 7.60 8.90
C THR A 175 -3.41 7.61 9.74
N VAL A 176 -2.35 6.95 9.25
CA VAL A 176 -1.00 7.06 9.83
C VAL A 176 -0.08 7.77 8.83
N GLY A 177 0.73 8.71 9.32
CA GLY A 177 1.60 9.54 8.48
C GLY A 177 3.03 9.62 9.00
N PHE A 178 3.99 9.70 8.08
CA PHE A 178 5.41 9.76 8.38
C PHE A 178 6.09 10.82 7.53
N ASN A 179 6.90 11.68 8.14
CA ASN A 179 7.59 12.71 7.39
C ASN A 179 8.96 13.11 7.97
N GLY A 180 9.86 13.51 7.09
CA GLY A 180 11.08 14.21 7.46
C GLY A 180 10.76 15.67 7.81
N SER A 181 11.27 16.19 8.92
CA SER A 181 11.10 17.60 9.29
C SER A 181 12.05 18.54 8.54
N LEU A 182 13.03 17.99 7.81
CA LEU A 182 13.94 18.73 6.93
C LEU A 182 13.63 18.47 5.43
N ASP A 183 12.48 17.87 5.11
CA ASP A 183 12.04 17.70 3.72
C ASP A 183 11.70 19.07 3.10
N VAL A 184 12.43 19.43 2.05
CA VAL A 184 12.27 20.68 1.29
C VAL A 184 11.43 20.51 0.04
N LEU A 185 11.15 19.27 -0.38
CA LEU A 185 10.39 18.94 -1.58
C LEU A 185 8.90 18.81 -1.27
N VAL A 186 8.55 18.20 -0.14
CA VAL A 186 7.18 18.17 0.38
C VAL A 186 7.11 18.99 1.66
N PRO A 187 6.48 20.18 1.65
CA PRO A 187 6.48 21.06 2.80
C PRO A 187 5.87 20.41 4.05
N PHE A 188 6.60 20.47 5.18
CA PHE A 188 6.18 19.97 6.49
C PHE A 188 4.76 20.40 6.91
N GLY A 189 4.37 21.63 6.56
CA GLY A 189 3.07 22.18 6.90
C GLY A 189 1.90 21.34 6.38
N GLN A 190 2.05 20.61 5.28
CA GLN A 190 0.98 19.78 4.71
C GLN A 190 0.56 18.65 5.65
N MET A 191 1.52 17.96 6.28
CA MET A 191 1.23 16.86 7.20
C MET A 191 0.66 17.38 8.53
N ALA A 192 1.17 18.50 9.02
CA ALA A 192 0.61 19.14 10.22
C ALA A 192 -0.84 19.61 10.00
N SER A 193 -1.16 20.20 8.85
CA SER A 193 -2.54 20.59 8.52
C SER A 193 -3.47 19.38 8.37
N LEU A 194 -2.97 18.26 7.83
CA LEU A 194 -3.76 17.04 7.73
C LEU A 194 -4.06 16.44 9.11
N GLU A 195 -3.06 16.35 9.99
CA GLU A 195 -3.24 15.88 11.37
C GLU A 195 -4.29 16.73 12.12
N GLU A 196 -4.14 18.06 12.09
CA GLU A 196 -5.11 18.98 12.72
C GLU A 196 -6.52 18.80 12.15
N LYS A 197 -6.63 18.59 10.84
CA LYS A 197 -7.93 18.37 10.19
C LYS A 197 -8.57 17.05 10.64
N LEU A 198 -7.80 15.95 10.70
CA LEU A 198 -8.27 14.64 11.17
C LEU A 198 -8.71 14.70 12.64
N ASP A 199 -7.92 15.37 13.50
CA ASP A 199 -8.27 15.62 14.89
C ASP A 199 -9.58 16.41 15.04
N SER A 200 -9.76 17.44 14.21
CA SER A 200 -10.96 18.29 14.26
C SER A 200 -12.26 17.55 13.94
N VAL A 201 -12.19 16.42 13.22
CA VAL A 201 -13.34 15.58 12.85
C VAL A 201 -13.34 14.23 13.58
N GLY A 202 -12.41 14.01 14.52
CA GLY A 202 -12.36 12.80 15.35
C GLY A 202 -11.92 11.52 14.63
N VAL A 203 -11.21 11.63 13.51
CA VAL A 203 -10.69 10.46 12.78
C VAL A 203 -9.41 9.95 13.47
N PRO A 204 -9.33 8.65 13.83
CA PRO A 204 -8.13 8.10 14.45
C PRO A 204 -6.91 8.31 13.57
N ASN A 205 -5.84 8.85 14.15
CA ASN A 205 -4.63 9.13 13.39
C ASN A 205 -3.36 9.04 14.24
N ALA A 206 -2.23 8.86 13.57
CA ALA A 206 -0.91 8.86 14.20
C ALA A 206 0.13 9.45 13.24
N PHE A 207 0.90 10.44 13.69
CA PHE A 207 1.94 11.07 12.86
C PHE A 207 3.31 11.02 13.56
N ALA A 208 4.30 10.45 12.88
CA ALA A 208 5.69 10.45 13.34
C ALA A 208 6.59 11.30 12.44
N ARG A 209 7.50 12.03 13.09
CA ARG A 209 8.34 13.06 12.47
C ARG A 209 9.81 12.78 12.78
N TYR A 210 10.64 12.81 11.75
CA TYR A 210 12.06 12.47 11.87
C TYR A 210 12.93 13.65 11.45
N PRO A 211 14.05 13.96 12.14
CA PRO A 211 14.92 15.10 11.84
C PRO A 211 15.82 14.85 10.62
N ILE A 212 15.21 14.49 9.50
CA ILE A 212 15.86 14.07 8.24
C ILE A 212 15.14 14.70 7.04
N GLY A 213 15.81 14.68 5.89
CA GLY A 213 15.26 15.13 4.62
C GLY A 213 14.38 14.07 3.95
N GLN A 214 14.16 14.22 2.64
CA GLN A 214 13.30 13.32 1.88
C GLN A 214 13.93 11.93 1.67
N THR A 215 15.23 11.86 1.42
CA THR A 215 15.95 10.63 1.06
C THR A 215 16.85 10.14 2.20
N ASP A 216 17.38 8.92 2.05
CA ASP A 216 18.44 8.36 2.90
C ASP A 216 18.06 8.19 4.38
N TRP A 217 16.85 7.67 4.59
CA TRP A 217 16.34 7.36 5.93
C TRP A 217 17.22 6.30 6.60
N PRO A 218 17.78 6.57 7.80
CA PRO A 218 18.51 5.57 8.56
C PRO A 218 17.63 4.35 8.86
N ASP A 219 18.21 3.14 8.85
CA ASP A 219 17.49 1.89 9.12
C ASP A 219 16.66 1.94 10.42
N ALA A 220 17.18 2.60 11.46
CA ALA A 220 16.46 2.78 12.72
C ALA A 220 15.15 3.55 12.56
N HIS A 221 15.12 4.59 11.71
CA HIS A 221 13.90 5.36 11.44
C HIS A 221 12.94 4.56 10.55
N VAL A 222 13.45 3.81 9.58
CA VAL A 222 12.61 2.92 8.75
C VAL A 222 11.96 1.84 9.61
N GLN A 223 12.70 1.23 10.54
CA GLN A 223 12.19 0.24 11.47
C GLN A 223 11.15 0.80 12.44
N ASP A 224 11.39 2.00 12.98
CA ASP A 224 10.44 2.70 13.85
C ASP A 224 9.14 3.04 13.10
N MET A 225 9.25 3.61 11.89
CA MET A 225 8.13 3.93 11.01
C MET A 225 7.23 2.71 10.78
N PHE A 226 7.81 1.58 10.37
CA PHE A 226 7.03 0.36 10.12
C PHE A 226 6.53 -0.30 11.41
N THR A 227 7.15 -0.06 12.56
CA THR A 227 6.61 -0.50 13.86
C THR A 227 5.35 0.28 14.21
N ILE A 228 5.40 1.61 14.12
CA ILE A 228 4.23 2.48 14.34
C ILE A 228 3.11 2.13 13.35
N MET A 229 3.44 1.90 12.08
CA MET A 229 2.47 1.48 11.06
C MET A 229 1.83 0.13 11.42
N ALA A 230 2.63 -0.86 11.84
CA ALA A 230 2.12 -2.17 12.21
C ALA A 230 1.18 -2.12 13.42
N ASP A 231 1.55 -1.36 14.46
CA ASP A 231 0.71 -1.15 15.65
C ASP A 231 -0.61 -0.45 15.29
N PHE A 232 -0.54 0.55 14.41
CA PHE A 232 -1.71 1.28 13.93
C PHE A 232 -2.65 0.39 13.11
N LEU A 233 -2.10 -0.37 12.14
CA LEU A 233 -2.90 -1.30 11.33
C LEU A 233 -3.52 -2.40 12.19
N THR A 234 -2.78 -2.96 13.14
CA THR A 234 -3.32 -3.96 14.08
C THR A 234 -4.48 -3.42 14.91
N SER A 235 -4.46 -2.13 15.23
CA SER A 235 -5.51 -1.48 16.03
C SER A 235 -6.74 -1.06 15.22
N HIS A 236 -6.61 -0.90 13.91
CA HIS A 236 -7.60 -0.24 13.06
C HIS A 236 -8.04 -1.02 11.82
N LEU A 237 -7.30 -2.05 11.42
CA LEU A 237 -7.67 -2.97 10.35
C LEU A 237 -8.19 -4.27 10.97
N TRP A 238 -9.51 -4.47 10.90
CA TRP A 238 -10.22 -5.56 11.56
C TRP A 238 -10.37 -6.80 10.64
N ASP A 239 -10.66 -7.95 11.27
CA ASP A 239 -10.78 -9.27 10.61
C ASP A 239 -12.14 -9.58 9.99
#